data_AF-A0A508TN01-F1
#
_entry.id   AF-A0A508TN01-F1
#
_cell.length_a   1.000
_cell.length_b   1.000
_cell.length_c   1.000
_cell.angle_alpha   90.00
_cell.angle_beta   90.00
_cell.angle_gamma   90.00
#
_symmetry.space_group_name_H-M   'P 1'
#
loop_
_entity.id
_entity.type
_entity.pdbx_description
1 polymer ?
#
loop_
_entity_poly.entity_id
_entity_poly.type
_entity_poly.pdbx_seq_one_letter_code
_entity_poly.pdbx_strand_id
1 'polypeptide(L)'
;MQFRASLLTTLLLTCLTAPPGLAASAVIKDAGTVQLGNTTYRLDGIDAPPLDQLCTDEHADVWSCGIEARDQLAKLIGGKPVRCDDIGADPSSKKRRLGVCKIEGDPTSLSQLLIQKGYALNLEASATGRFKPDEGAARDNRAGLWKGCFVAPRDFRLGKKDGALLGNSCPADRDTQIRAALFPDSLPMPASCNIKGKYAVRARVTGNIGIYHLQACRSYPGLTNPDRWFCSEEDAQAAGFRRAYNCRPPAKGK
;
A
#
# COMPACT_ATOMS: atom_id res chain seq x y z
N MET A 1 14.33 66.60 -54.21
CA MET A 1 13.37 65.62 -53.66
C MET A 1 14.17 64.63 -52.81
N GLN A 2 14.05 64.68 -51.49
CA GLN A 2 14.66 63.70 -50.57
C GLN A 2 13.55 62.76 -50.08
N PHE A 3 13.63 61.48 -50.42
CA PHE A 3 12.74 60.45 -49.88
C PHE A 3 13.39 59.81 -48.64
N ARG A 4 12.77 60.00 -47.47
CA ARG A 4 13.10 59.29 -46.24
C ARG A 4 12.31 57.97 -46.23
N ALA A 5 13.00 56.83 -46.26
CA ALA A 5 12.41 55.52 -46.03
C ALA A 5 12.61 55.14 -44.57
N SER A 6 11.53 55.13 -43.78
CA SER A 6 11.52 54.60 -42.41
C SER A 6 11.30 53.09 -42.45
N LEU A 7 12.30 52.32 -42.05
CA LEU A 7 12.14 50.88 -41.78
C LEU A 7 11.52 50.70 -40.38
N LEU A 8 10.31 50.15 -40.31
CA LEU A 8 9.73 49.60 -39.08
C LEU A 8 10.23 48.16 -38.91
N THR A 9 10.95 47.90 -37.80
CA THR A 9 11.39 46.56 -37.41
C THR A 9 10.36 45.95 -36.46
N THR A 10 9.57 44.99 -36.92
CA THR A 10 8.58 44.27 -36.10
C THR A 10 9.28 43.18 -35.29
N LEU A 11 9.33 43.34 -33.96
CA LEU A 11 9.92 42.36 -33.04
C LEU A 11 8.91 41.23 -32.77
N LEU A 12 9.14 40.07 -33.39
CA LEU A 12 8.34 38.86 -33.17
C LEU A 12 8.75 38.22 -31.83
N LEU A 13 7.91 38.36 -30.81
CA LEU A 13 8.13 37.73 -29.50
C LEU A 13 7.71 36.25 -29.54
N THR A 14 8.65 35.36 -29.81
CA THR A 14 8.42 33.91 -29.75
C THR A 14 8.31 33.44 -28.30
N CYS A 15 7.11 33.16 -27.83
CA CYS A 15 6.87 32.46 -26.57
C CYS A 15 7.45 31.04 -26.65
N LEU A 16 8.54 30.77 -25.94
CA LEU A 16 9.01 29.41 -25.70
C LEU A 16 8.01 28.71 -24.77
N THR A 17 7.10 27.93 -25.35
CA THR A 17 6.32 26.96 -24.58
C THR A 17 7.25 25.81 -24.19
N ALA A 18 7.62 25.74 -22.92
CA ALA A 18 8.32 24.57 -22.40
C ALA A 18 7.45 23.32 -22.63
N PRO A 19 8.01 22.20 -23.13
CA PRO A 19 7.25 20.97 -23.25
C PRO A 19 6.78 20.56 -21.84
N PRO A 20 5.55 20.02 -21.69
CA PRO A 20 5.10 19.50 -20.41
C PRO A 20 6.11 18.45 -19.95
N GLY A 21 6.78 18.71 -18.82
CA GLY A 21 7.64 17.72 -18.20
C GLY A 21 6.82 16.46 -17.97
N LEU A 22 7.33 15.31 -18.42
CA LEU A 22 6.72 14.00 -18.18
C LEU A 22 6.36 13.90 -16.70
N ALA A 23 5.06 14.03 -16.39
CA ALA A 23 4.57 13.80 -15.05
C ALA A 23 4.92 12.36 -14.70
N ALA A 24 5.76 12.18 -13.68
CA ALA A 24 6.16 10.85 -13.25
C ALA A 24 4.90 10.05 -12.93
N SER A 25 4.65 8.98 -13.69
CA SER A 25 3.46 8.14 -13.51
C SER A 25 3.47 7.53 -12.11
N ALA A 26 2.29 7.46 -11.49
CA ALA A 26 2.17 6.87 -10.16
C ALA A 26 2.48 5.37 -10.18
N VAL A 27 3.41 4.94 -9.33
CA VAL A 27 3.68 3.52 -9.09
C VAL A 27 2.87 3.08 -7.87
N ILE A 28 1.91 2.18 -8.08
CA ILE A 28 1.09 1.63 -6.99
C ILE A 28 1.88 0.51 -6.29
N LYS A 29 2.24 0.70 -5.02
CA LYS A 29 2.98 -0.30 -4.22
C LYS A 29 2.01 -1.31 -3.60
N ASP A 30 0.99 -0.80 -2.92
CA ASP A 30 -0.12 -1.55 -2.35
C ASP A 30 -1.38 -0.67 -2.32
N ALA A 31 -2.49 -1.18 -1.79
CA ALA A 31 -3.77 -0.48 -1.70
C ALA A 31 -3.77 0.74 -0.76
N GLY A 32 -2.66 1.07 -0.10
CA GLY A 32 -2.51 2.22 0.77
C GLY A 32 -1.25 3.05 0.49
N THR A 33 -0.49 2.73 -0.56
CA THR A 33 0.84 3.32 -0.79
C THR A 33 1.08 3.56 -2.28
N VAL A 34 1.36 4.80 -2.64
CA VAL A 34 1.68 5.24 -4.00
C VAL A 34 3.05 5.92 -4.02
N GLN A 35 3.83 5.68 -5.08
CA GLN A 35 5.11 6.35 -5.28
C GLN A 35 5.00 7.30 -6.49
N LEU A 36 5.35 8.57 -6.26
CA LEU A 36 5.44 9.61 -7.28
C LEU A 36 6.90 10.05 -7.41
N GLY A 37 7.56 9.69 -8.51
CA GLY A 37 9.00 9.89 -8.67
C GLY A 37 9.79 9.22 -7.54
N ASN A 38 10.51 10.02 -6.75
CA ASN A 38 11.33 9.52 -5.62
C ASN A 38 10.60 9.56 -4.26
N THR A 39 9.35 10.02 -4.22
CA THR A 39 8.59 10.15 -2.97
C THR A 39 7.54 9.06 -2.86
N THR A 40 7.60 8.29 -1.78
CA THR A 40 6.59 7.29 -1.44
C THR A 40 5.60 7.89 -0.43
N TYR A 41 4.32 7.93 -0.81
CA TYR A 41 3.21 8.38 0.02
C TYR A 41 2.40 7.20 0.53
N ARG A 42 2.22 7.11 1.84
CA ARG A 42 1.12 6.35 2.44
C ARG A 42 -0.13 7.23 2.43
N LEU A 43 -1.22 6.67 1.91
CA LEU A 43 -2.51 7.33 1.83
C LEU A 43 -3.05 7.63 3.23
N ASP A 44 -3.42 8.89 3.46
CA ASP A 44 -3.89 9.36 4.76
C ASP A 44 -5.28 8.83 5.12
N GLY A 45 -5.50 8.59 6.41
CA GLY A 45 -6.80 8.27 6.98
C GLY A 45 -7.31 6.85 6.72
N ILE A 46 -6.54 5.97 6.08
CA ILE A 46 -7.00 4.62 5.75
C ILE A 46 -6.06 3.54 6.27
N ASP A 47 -6.60 2.33 6.42
CA ASP A 47 -5.87 1.11 6.69
C ASP A 47 -6.18 0.07 5.60
N ALA A 48 -5.23 -0.12 4.68
CA ALA A 48 -5.41 -0.99 3.51
C ALA A 48 -4.71 -2.36 3.69
N PRO A 49 -5.25 -3.46 3.15
CA PRO A 49 -4.64 -4.79 3.27
C PRO A 49 -3.25 -4.81 2.59
N PRO A 50 -2.19 -5.30 3.26
CA PRO A 50 -0.92 -5.53 2.61
C PRO A 50 -1.06 -6.65 1.56
N LEU A 51 -0.17 -6.67 0.57
CA LEU A 51 -0.25 -7.57 -0.59
C LEU A 51 -0.28 -9.06 -0.25
N ASP A 52 0.24 -9.43 0.91
CA ASP A 52 0.31 -10.81 1.39
C ASP A 52 -0.89 -11.23 2.26
N GLN A 53 -1.86 -10.34 2.45
CA GLN A 53 -3.07 -10.65 3.19
C GLN A 53 -4.06 -11.46 2.33
N LEU A 54 -4.52 -12.56 2.91
CA LEU A 54 -5.61 -13.38 2.40
C LEU A 54 -6.91 -13.02 3.10
N CYS A 55 -8.01 -13.18 2.36
CA CYS A 55 -9.38 -13.06 2.84
C CYS A 55 -10.17 -14.27 2.35
N THR A 56 -11.37 -14.47 2.90
CA THR A 56 -12.38 -15.36 2.31
C THR A 56 -13.49 -14.52 1.69
N ASP A 57 -14.19 -15.03 0.69
CA ASP A 57 -15.36 -14.37 0.09
C ASP A 57 -16.69 -14.91 0.68
N GLU A 58 -17.82 -14.55 0.07
CA GLU A 58 -19.15 -15.00 0.48
C GLU A 58 -19.38 -16.52 0.37
N HIS A 59 -18.53 -17.23 -0.39
CA HIS A 59 -18.55 -18.67 -0.55
C HIS A 59 -17.53 -19.39 0.34
N ALA A 60 -16.83 -18.63 1.20
CA ALA A 60 -15.69 -19.07 2.00
C ALA A 60 -14.46 -19.48 1.18
N ASP A 61 -14.39 -19.07 -0.09
CA ASP A 61 -13.23 -19.30 -0.94
C ASP A 61 -12.13 -18.29 -0.61
N VAL A 62 -10.88 -18.77 -0.55
CA VAL A 62 -9.72 -17.93 -0.23
C VAL A 62 -9.29 -17.13 -1.44
N TRP A 63 -9.06 -15.83 -1.23
CA TRP A 63 -8.56 -14.92 -2.26
C TRP A 63 -7.52 -13.94 -1.71
N SER A 64 -6.63 -13.48 -2.58
CA SER A 64 -5.56 -12.53 -2.24
C SER A 64 -6.09 -11.09 -2.18
N CYS A 65 -6.80 -10.77 -1.11
CA CYS A 65 -7.45 -9.46 -0.98
C CYS A 65 -6.50 -8.27 -0.94
N GLY A 66 -5.26 -8.45 -0.47
CA GLY A 66 -4.22 -7.44 -0.62
C GLY A 66 -3.90 -7.09 -2.08
N ILE A 67 -3.81 -8.12 -2.93
CA ILE A 67 -3.54 -7.96 -4.37
C ILE A 67 -4.70 -7.28 -5.08
N GLU A 68 -5.92 -7.79 -4.88
CA GLU A 68 -7.11 -7.21 -5.49
C GLU A 68 -7.27 -5.73 -5.08
N ALA A 69 -7.08 -5.39 -3.80
CA ALA A 69 -7.17 -4.01 -3.35
C ALA A 69 -6.15 -3.09 -4.05
N ARG A 70 -4.91 -3.56 -4.27
CA ARG A 70 -3.90 -2.82 -5.04
C ARG A 70 -4.35 -2.64 -6.48
N ASP A 71 -4.86 -3.69 -7.09
CA ASP A 71 -5.27 -3.69 -8.50
C ASP A 71 -6.48 -2.77 -8.71
N GLN A 72 -7.36 -2.66 -7.71
CA GLN A 72 -8.46 -1.72 -7.70
C GLN A 72 -7.99 -0.28 -7.55
N LEU A 73 -6.97 0.00 -6.73
CA LEU A 73 -6.32 1.31 -6.70
C LEU A 73 -5.72 1.67 -8.07
N ALA A 74 -5.01 0.74 -8.70
CA ALA A 74 -4.44 0.92 -10.03
C ALA A 74 -5.52 1.20 -11.08
N LYS A 75 -6.64 0.46 -11.02
CA LYS A 75 -7.81 0.65 -11.89
C LYS A 75 -8.50 2.00 -11.69
N LEU A 76 -8.65 2.45 -10.44
CA LEU A 76 -9.20 3.77 -10.11
C LEU A 76 -8.36 4.89 -10.72
N ILE A 77 -7.03 4.81 -10.58
CA ILE A 77 -6.10 5.77 -11.17
C ILE A 77 -6.15 5.71 -12.70
N GLY A 78 -6.21 4.50 -13.28
CA GLY A 78 -6.39 4.31 -14.73
C GLY A 78 -5.29 4.96 -15.58
N GLY A 79 -4.06 5.04 -15.04
CA GLY A 79 -2.93 5.71 -15.69
C GLY A 79 -2.98 7.24 -15.71
N LYS A 80 -4.00 7.87 -15.10
CA LYS A 80 -4.13 9.32 -15.03
C LYS A 80 -3.08 9.93 -14.09
N PRO A 81 -2.72 11.21 -14.29
CA PRO A 81 -1.84 11.93 -13.35
C PRO A 81 -2.44 11.94 -11.94
N VAL A 82 -1.58 11.74 -10.94
CA VAL A 82 -1.92 11.77 -9.51
C VAL A 82 -1.12 12.87 -8.84
N ARG A 83 -1.79 13.66 -8.00
CA ARG A 83 -1.18 14.68 -7.15
C ARG A 83 -1.40 14.32 -5.69
N CYS A 84 -0.36 14.40 -4.87
CA CYS A 84 -0.44 14.18 -3.43
C CYS A 84 -0.11 15.47 -2.69
N ASP A 85 -1.02 15.90 -1.80
CA ASP A 85 -0.72 16.90 -0.80
C ASP A 85 0.06 16.23 0.34
N ASP A 86 1.33 16.62 0.53
CA ASP A 86 2.18 16.11 1.59
C ASP A 86 1.78 16.72 2.94
N ILE A 87 1.37 15.86 3.88
CA ILE A 87 0.91 16.30 5.21
C ILE A 87 1.89 15.92 6.33
N GLY A 88 3.09 15.44 5.98
CA GLY A 88 4.16 15.17 6.94
C GLY A 88 4.81 13.80 6.81
N ALA A 89 5.70 13.49 7.76
CA ALA A 89 6.37 12.20 7.82
C ALA A 89 5.40 11.07 8.21
N ASP A 90 5.59 9.89 7.63
CA ASP A 90 4.86 8.69 8.06
C ASP A 90 5.40 8.19 9.41
N PRO A 91 4.58 8.12 10.48
CA PRO A 91 5.03 7.64 11.78
C PRO A 91 5.55 6.20 11.75
N SER A 92 5.12 5.40 10.78
CA SER A 92 5.56 4.01 10.62
C SER A 92 6.85 3.86 9.81
N SER A 93 7.28 4.88 9.07
CA SER A 93 8.50 4.81 8.25
C SER A 93 9.07 6.19 7.98
N LYS A 94 10.36 6.37 8.32
CA LYS A 94 11.10 7.61 8.01
C LYS A 94 11.33 7.84 6.50
N LYS A 95 11.11 6.81 5.67
CA LYS A 95 11.31 6.87 4.22
C LYS A 95 10.04 7.25 3.46
N ARG A 96 8.88 7.21 4.13
CA ARG A 96 7.59 7.54 3.56
C ARG A 96 7.05 8.86 4.10
N ARG A 97 6.19 9.46 3.30
CA ARG A 97 5.37 10.61 3.67
C ARG A 97 3.92 10.17 3.84
N LEU A 98 3.17 10.91 4.64
CA LEU A 98 1.71 10.85 4.61
C LEU A 98 1.20 11.80 3.52
N GLY A 99 0.18 11.37 2.78
CA GLY A 99 -0.36 12.21 1.72
C GLY A 99 -1.86 12.04 1.48
N VAL A 100 -2.50 13.16 1.14
CA VAL A 100 -3.84 13.16 0.54
C VAL A 100 -3.67 13.16 -0.98
N CYS A 101 -3.79 11.98 -1.58
CA CYS A 101 -3.58 11.80 -3.01
C CYS A 101 -4.90 11.81 -3.79
N LYS A 102 -4.91 12.46 -4.95
CA LYS A 102 -6.06 12.58 -5.85
C LYS A 102 -5.63 12.38 -7.31
N ILE A 103 -6.55 11.91 -8.13
CA ILE A 103 -6.40 12.00 -9.59
C ILE A 103 -6.51 13.48 -9.97
N GLU A 104 -5.66 13.96 -10.88
CA GLU A 104 -5.69 15.36 -11.29
C GLU A 104 -7.05 15.72 -11.91
N GLY A 105 -7.66 16.80 -11.41
CA GLY A 105 -9.02 17.22 -11.78
C GLY A 105 -10.16 16.53 -11.02
N ASP A 106 -9.89 15.48 -10.23
CA ASP A 106 -10.88 14.83 -9.37
C ASP A 106 -10.86 15.43 -7.95
N PRO A 107 -12.00 15.91 -7.42
CA PRO A 107 -12.05 16.42 -6.05
C PRO A 107 -11.92 15.32 -4.98
N THR A 108 -12.20 14.07 -5.32
CA THR A 108 -12.25 12.92 -4.40
C THR A 108 -10.86 12.35 -4.17
N SER A 109 -10.52 12.07 -2.90
CA SER A 109 -9.23 11.43 -2.59
C SER A 109 -9.24 9.94 -2.90
N LEU A 110 -8.07 9.41 -3.27
CA LEU A 110 -7.87 7.96 -3.45
C LEU A 110 -8.21 7.19 -2.17
N SER A 111 -7.88 7.75 -1.00
CA SER A 111 -8.31 7.23 0.31
C SER A 111 -9.82 7.03 0.39
N GLN A 112 -10.57 8.05 0.01
CA GLN A 112 -12.03 8.01 0.04
C GLN A 112 -12.58 7.00 -0.96
N LEU A 113 -12.07 7.00 -2.20
CA LEU A 113 -12.50 6.05 -3.24
C LEU A 113 -12.27 4.60 -2.80
N LEU A 114 -11.14 4.30 -2.16
CA LEU A 114 -10.84 2.96 -1.65
C LEU A 114 -11.82 2.51 -0.57
N ILE A 115 -12.16 3.40 0.37
CA ILE A 115 -13.14 3.09 1.41
C ILE A 115 -14.53 2.90 0.80
N GLN A 116 -14.95 3.77 -0.11
CA GLN A 116 -16.23 3.63 -0.82
C GLN A 116 -16.35 2.31 -1.59
N LYS A 117 -15.24 1.81 -2.13
CA LYS A 117 -15.17 0.51 -2.81
C LYS A 117 -14.96 -0.67 -1.86
N GLY A 118 -14.76 -0.42 -0.57
CA GLY A 118 -14.54 -1.45 0.45
C GLY A 118 -13.15 -2.09 0.42
N TYR A 119 -12.15 -1.44 -0.16
CA TYR A 119 -10.76 -1.95 -0.27
C TYR A 119 -9.79 -1.36 0.76
N ALA A 120 -10.28 -0.53 1.67
CA ALA A 120 -9.55 -0.10 2.86
C ALA A 120 -10.52 0.15 4.01
N LEU A 121 -10.02 0.07 5.24
CA LEU A 121 -10.75 0.47 6.44
C LEU A 121 -10.46 1.93 6.79
N ASN A 122 -11.40 2.54 7.51
CA ASN A 122 -11.20 3.86 8.07
C ASN A 122 -10.21 3.80 9.25
N LEU A 123 -9.11 4.56 9.18
CA LEU A 123 -8.14 4.66 10.27
C LEU A 123 -8.44 5.89 11.13
N GLU A 124 -9.34 5.73 12.10
CA GLU A 124 -9.88 6.82 12.93
C GLU A 124 -8.84 7.78 13.51
N ALA A 125 -7.71 7.25 13.98
CA ALA A 125 -6.63 8.03 14.58
C ALA A 125 -6.10 9.14 13.66
N SER A 126 -6.16 8.94 12.33
CA SER A 126 -5.76 9.92 11.31
C SER A 126 -6.95 10.49 10.53
N ALA A 127 -8.03 9.72 10.40
CA ALA A 127 -9.17 10.09 9.59
C ALA A 127 -10.13 11.05 10.28
N THR A 128 -10.11 11.09 11.62
CA THR A 128 -10.98 11.97 12.44
C THR A 128 -12.45 11.92 11.98
N GLY A 129 -12.98 10.72 11.74
CA GLY A 129 -14.36 10.50 11.30
C GLY A 129 -14.67 10.73 9.81
N ARG A 130 -13.74 11.25 8.99
CA ARG A 130 -13.99 11.63 7.59
C ARG A 130 -14.56 10.52 6.71
N PHE A 131 -14.20 9.27 6.99
CA PHE A 131 -14.60 8.13 6.16
C PHE A 131 -15.59 7.18 6.82
N LYS A 132 -16.11 7.51 8.01
CA LYS A 132 -17.12 6.66 8.70
C LYS A 132 -18.36 6.39 7.84
N PRO A 133 -18.97 7.39 7.17
CA PRO A 133 -20.16 7.13 6.35
C PRO A 133 -19.82 6.25 5.14
N ASP A 134 -18.69 6.50 4.47
CA ASP A 134 -18.25 5.73 3.32
C ASP A 134 -17.96 4.26 3.70
N GLU A 135 -17.30 4.01 4.84
CA GLU A 135 -17.03 2.66 5.33
C GLU A 135 -18.32 1.93 5.72
N GLY A 136 -19.25 2.64 6.38
CA GLY A 136 -20.57 2.11 6.69
C GLY A 136 -21.32 1.67 5.44
N ALA A 137 -21.37 2.52 4.41
CA ALA A 137 -21.99 2.19 3.13
C ALA A 137 -21.29 1.02 2.43
N ALA A 138 -19.95 0.92 2.47
CA ALA A 138 -19.23 -0.21 1.89
C ALA A 138 -19.55 -1.53 2.60
N ARG A 139 -19.68 -1.50 3.92
CA ARG A 139 -20.12 -2.66 4.73
C ARG A 139 -21.55 -3.06 4.41
N ASP A 140 -22.48 -2.12 4.39
CA ASP A 140 -23.90 -2.41 4.15
C ASP A 140 -24.13 -2.98 2.74
N ASN A 141 -23.36 -2.50 1.76
CA ASN A 141 -23.37 -2.99 0.39
C ASN A 141 -22.49 -4.23 0.14
N ARG A 142 -21.82 -4.76 1.18
CA ARG A 142 -20.91 -5.92 1.06
C ARG A 142 -19.83 -5.71 -0.01
N ALA A 143 -19.28 -4.50 -0.09
CA ALA A 143 -18.31 -4.13 -1.11
C ALA A 143 -16.88 -4.54 -0.73
N GLY A 144 -16.07 -4.94 -1.72
CA GLY A 144 -14.64 -5.21 -1.53
C GLY A 144 -14.38 -6.27 -0.46
N LEU A 145 -13.65 -5.91 0.59
CA LEU A 145 -13.37 -6.77 1.75
C LEU A 145 -14.64 -7.21 2.48
N TRP A 146 -15.67 -6.34 2.51
CA TRP A 146 -16.90 -6.57 3.25
C TRP A 146 -17.81 -7.67 2.66
N LYS A 147 -17.53 -8.14 1.44
CA LYS A 147 -18.26 -9.27 0.84
C LYS A 147 -18.08 -10.58 1.60
N GLY A 148 -16.91 -10.74 2.21
CA GLY A 148 -16.46 -11.99 2.78
C GLY A 148 -16.14 -11.91 4.26
N CYS A 149 -15.07 -12.60 4.66
CA CYS A 149 -14.53 -12.55 6.01
C CYS A 149 -13.01 -12.29 6.00
N PHE A 150 -12.56 -11.41 6.90
CA PHE A 150 -11.18 -10.98 6.98
C PHE A 150 -10.80 -10.54 8.40
N VAL A 151 -9.50 -10.48 8.69
CA VAL A 151 -8.97 -9.77 9.87
C VAL A 151 -8.59 -8.35 9.45
N ALA A 152 -8.82 -7.36 10.32
CA ALA A 152 -8.42 -5.98 10.06
C ALA A 152 -6.95 -5.88 9.60
N PRO A 153 -6.62 -5.11 8.54
CA PRO A 153 -5.26 -5.03 8.03
C PRO A 153 -4.20 -4.65 9.08
N ARG A 154 -4.52 -3.79 10.05
CA ARG A 154 -3.65 -3.49 11.19
C ARG A 154 -3.34 -4.72 12.04
N ASP A 155 -4.33 -5.51 12.38
CA ASP A 155 -4.15 -6.71 13.20
C ASP A 155 -3.41 -7.80 12.42
N PHE A 156 -3.71 -7.95 11.12
CA PHE A 156 -2.93 -8.79 10.21
C PHE A 156 -1.45 -8.38 10.21
N ARG A 157 -1.15 -7.08 10.07
CA ARG A 157 0.25 -6.61 10.06
C ARG A 157 0.99 -6.96 11.35
N LEU A 158 0.30 -6.88 12.49
CA LEU A 158 0.84 -7.22 13.81
C LEU A 158 0.92 -8.72 14.11
N GLY A 159 0.42 -9.57 13.21
CA GLY A 159 0.43 -11.02 13.38
C GLY A 159 -0.60 -11.52 14.39
N LYS A 160 -1.64 -10.73 14.66
CA LYS A 160 -2.72 -11.11 15.58
C LYS A 160 -3.72 -12.01 14.86
N LYS A 161 -3.44 -13.31 14.89
CA LYS A 161 -4.29 -14.34 14.29
C LYS A 161 -5.64 -14.51 15.00
N ASP A 162 -5.75 -14.02 16.23
CA ASP A 162 -6.93 -14.02 17.10
C ASP A 162 -7.74 -12.71 17.04
N GLY A 163 -7.36 -11.78 16.15
CA GLY A 163 -8.09 -10.53 15.94
C GLY A 163 -9.56 -10.74 15.56
N ALA A 164 -10.36 -9.69 15.72
CA ALA A 164 -11.76 -9.72 15.34
C ALA A 164 -11.91 -10.05 13.84
N LEU A 165 -12.77 -11.01 13.55
CA LEU A 165 -13.20 -11.29 12.19
C LEU A 165 -14.22 -10.23 11.78
N LEU A 166 -13.97 -9.60 10.63
CA LEU A 166 -14.76 -8.53 10.05
C LEU A 166 -15.32 -8.97 8.70
N GLY A 167 -16.42 -8.34 8.29
CA GLY A 167 -17.12 -8.67 7.06
C GLY A 167 -18.44 -9.39 7.32
N ASN A 168 -19.25 -9.51 6.28
CA ASN A 168 -20.62 -10.01 6.41
C ASN A 168 -20.69 -11.55 6.38
N SER A 169 -19.59 -12.23 6.06
CA SER A 169 -19.54 -13.68 5.85
C SER A 169 -18.62 -14.37 6.88
N CYS A 170 -18.67 -13.94 8.15
CA CYS A 170 -17.90 -14.49 9.27
C CYS A 170 -18.77 -15.29 10.27
N PRO A 171 -19.27 -16.49 9.92
CA PRO A 171 -20.09 -17.29 10.83
C PRO A 171 -19.27 -17.81 12.03
N ALA A 172 -19.78 -17.60 13.25
CA ALA A 172 -19.07 -17.90 14.50
C ALA A 172 -18.79 -19.39 14.70
N ASP A 173 -19.64 -20.28 14.19
CA ASP A 173 -19.48 -21.73 14.22
C ASP A 173 -18.35 -22.23 13.31
N ARG A 174 -17.79 -21.38 12.45
CA ARG A 174 -16.66 -21.70 11.55
C ARG A 174 -15.40 -20.88 11.79
N ASP A 175 -15.28 -20.21 12.94
CA ASP A 175 -14.14 -19.32 13.25
C ASP A 175 -12.78 -20.01 13.03
N THR A 176 -12.63 -21.26 13.50
CA THR A 176 -11.37 -22.02 13.35
C THR A 176 -11.01 -22.29 11.89
N GLN A 177 -11.99 -22.69 11.06
CA GLN A 177 -11.77 -22.96 9.64
C GLN A 177 -11.43 -21.67 8.88
N ILE A 178 -12.12 -20.57 9.19
CA ILE A 178 -11.85 -19.25 8.59
C ILE A 178 -10.43 -18.82 8.95
N ARG A 179 -10.02 -18.91 10.22
CA ARG A 179 -8.66 -18.53 10.62
C ARG A 179 -7.58 -19.37 9.95
N ALA A 180 -7.80 -20.67 9.77
CA ALA A 180 -6.89 -21.53 9.02
C ALA A 180 -6.76 -21.10 7.56
N ALA A 181 -7.85 -20.61 6.96
CA ALA A 181 -7.89 -20.09 5.59
C ALA A 181 -7.20 -18.72 5.46
N LEU A 182 -7.38 -17.82 6.44
CA LEU A 182 -6.77 -16.49 6.47
C LEU A 182 -5.27 -16.52 6.82
N PHE A 183 -4.83 -17.52 7.58
CA PHE A 183 -3.46 -17.65 8.07
C PHE A 183 -2.89 -19.06 7.85
N PRO A 184 -2.76 -19.51 6.58
CA PRO A 184 -2.28 -20.85 6.28
C PRO A 184 -0.83 -21.05 6.72
N ASP A 185 -0.46 -22.28 7.05
CA ASP A 185 0.92 -22.64 7.43
C ASP A 185 1.93 -22.39 6.29
N SER A 186 1.47 -22.55 5.04
CA SER A 186 2.21 -22.23 3.84
C SER A 186 1.61 -20.99 3.16
N LEU A 187 2.06 -19.81 3.58
CA LEU A 187 1.61 -18.54 3.01
C LEU A 187 2.08 -18.39 1.55
N PRO A 188 1.17 -18.26 0.57
CA PRO A 188 1.57 -18.08 -0.83
C PRO A 188 2.33 -16.77 -1.02
N MET A 189 3.42 -16.82 -1.78
CA MET A 189 4.22 -15.64 -2.12
C MET A 189 3.54 -14.85 -3.24
N PRO A 190 3.18 -13.57 -3.03
CA PRO A 190 2.70 -12.74 -4.13
C PRO A 190 3.79 -12.47 -5.16
N ALA A 191 3.40 -12.22 -6.41
CA ALA A 191 4.34 -11.96 -7.50
C ALA A 191 5.29 -10.80 -7.15
N SER A 192 6.59 -11.03 -7.34
CA SER A 192 7.67 -10.06 -7.04
C SER A 192 7.83 -9.67 -5.56
N CYS A 193 7.15 -10.37 -4.63
CA CYS A 193 7.22 -10.10 -3.19
C CYS A 193 8.12 -11.10 -2.47
N ASN A 194 9.38 -11.14 -2.90
CA ASN A 194 10.35 -12.18 -2.54
C ASN A 194 11.09 -11.95 -1.22
N ILE A 195 10.68 -11.03 -0.35
CA ILE A 195 11.31 -10.82 0.96
C ILE A 195 10.51 -11.56 2.02
N LYS A 196 11.16 -12.50 2.71
CA LYS A 196 10.51 -13.33 3.74
C LYS A 196 10.54 -12.61 5.08
N GLY A 197 9.38 -12.46 5.73
CA GLY A 197 9.25 -11.96 7.09
C GLY A 197 8.93 -13.07 8.09
N LYS A 198 9.52 -13.02 9.27
CA LYS A 198 9.17 -13.88 10.41
C LYS A 198 8.94 -13.03 11.65
N TYR A 199 7.81 -13.21 12.33
CA TYR A 199 7.59 -12.61 13.64
C TYR A 199 8.61 -13.17 14.63
N ALA A 200 9.19 -12.29 15.44
CA ALA A 200 10.29 -12.68 16.32
C ALA A 200 10.17 -11.95 17.66
N VAL A 201 9.90 -12.71 18.72
CA VAL A 201 9.78 -12.16 20.08
C VAL A 201 11.02 -11.34 20.47
N ARG A 202 12.22 -11.83 20.15
CA ARG A 202 13.49 -11.11 20.41
C ARG A 202 13.63 -9.79 19.64
N ALA A 203 12.93 -9.62 18.50
CA ALA A 203 12.96 -8.36 17.78
C ALA A 203 12.25 -7.22 18.55
N ARG A 204 11.28 -7.57 19.41
CA ARG A 204 10.50 -6.61 20.21
C ARG A 204 11.36 -5.79 21.16
N VAL A 205 12.48 -6.36 21.63
CA VAL A 205 13.48 -5.65 22.45
C VAL A 205 14.04 -4.41 21.75
N THR A 206 14.06 -4.41 20.41
CA THR A 206 14.55 -3.29 19.58
C THR A 206 13.41 -2.46 18.97
N GLY A 207 12.18 -2.60 19.48
CA GLY A 207 10.99 -1.94 18.94
C GLY A 207 10.48 -2.52 17.62
N ASN A 208 11.00 -3.67 17.17
CA ASN A 208 10.57 -4.35 15.94
C ASN A 208 9.64 -5.52 16.26
N ILE A 209 8.70 -5.85 15.39
CA ILE A 209 7.80 -7.00 15.59
C ILE A 209 8.35 -8.29 14.95
N GLY A 210 9.31 -8.16 14.03
CA GLY A 210 9.87 -9.30 13.31
C GLY A 210 11.19 -9.01 12.61
N ILE A 211 11.64 -10.01 11.87
CA ILE A 211 12.89 -10.01 11.11
C ILE A 211 12.57 -10.36 9.66
N TYR A 212 13.15 -9.63 8.71
CA TYR A 212 13.05 -9.94 7.28
C TYR A 212 14.37 -10.44 6.68
N HIS A 213 14.24 -11.27 5.66
CA HIS A 213 15.32 -11.91 4.92
C HIS A 213 15.18 -11.61 3.43
N LEU A 214 16.25 -11.11 2.82
CA LEU A 214 16.38 -10.92 1.37
C LEU A 214 16.85 -12.21 0.70
N GLN A 215 16.51 -12.42 -0.57
CA GLN A 215 16.98 -13.58 -1.35
C GLN A 215 18.52 -13.72 -1.35
N ALA A 216 19.25 -12.60 -1.32
CA ALA A 216 20.71 -12.60 -1.28
C ALA A 216 21.30 -13.07 0.08
N CYS A 217 20.50 -13.17 1.15
CA CYS A 217 20.99 -13.58 2.47
C CYS A 217 21.13 -15.11 2.53
N ARG A 218 22.24 -15.62 3.12
CA ARG A 218 22.42 -17.07 3.38
C ARG A 218 21.29 -17.69 4.22
N SER A 219 20.64 -16.91 5.07
CA SER A 219 19.53 -17.36 5.91
C SER A 219 18.19 -17.50 5.18
N TYR A 220 18.09 -17.00 3.95
CA TYR A 220 16.83 -16.99 3.20
C TYR A 220 16.28 -18.37 2.82
N PRO A 221 17.10 -19.33 2.32
CA PRO A 221 16.60 -20.65 1.96
C PRO A 221 16.07 -21.44 3.16
N GLY A 222 16.69 -21.27 4.34
CA GLY A 222 16.31 -21.98 5.56
C GLY A 222 15.00 -21.51 6.21
N LEU A 223 14.48 -20.34 5.81
CA LEU A 223 13.18 -19.84 6.28
C LEU A 223 12.07 -20.39 5.38
N THR A 224 11.61 -21.61 5.63
CA THR A 224 10.61 -22.31 4.78
C THR A 224 9.18 -21.88 5.04
N ASN A 225 8.87 -21.40 6.25
CA ASN A 225 7.54 -20.96 6.67
C ASN A 225 7.55 -19.47 7.11
N PRO A 226 7.67 -18.53 6.17
CA PRO A 226 7.55 -17.11 6.50
C PRO A 226 6.14 -16.79 7.01
N ASP A 227 6.04 -15.86 7.95
CA ASP A 227 4.75 -15.35 8.43
C ASP A 227 4.23 -14.22 7.54
N ARG A 228 5.11 -13.61 6.74
CA ARG A 228 4.84 -12.43 5.91
C ARG A 228 5.68 -12.46 4.62
N TRP A 229 5.16 -11.84 3.58
CA TRP A 229 5.89 -11.53 2.35
C TRP A 229 5.94 -10.01 2.13
N PHE A 230 7.11 -9.50 1.74
CA PHE A 230 7.30 -8.09 1.38
C PHE A 230 7.90 -7.96 -0.02
N CYS A 231 7.58 -6.86 -0.70
CA CYS A 231 8.06 -6.59 -2.06
C CYS A 231 9.20 -5.57 -2.08
N SER A 232 9.47 -4.92 -0.96
CA SER A 232 10.65 -4.08 -0.75
C SER A 232 11.09 -4.09 0.71
N GLU A 233 12.36 -3.71 0.95
CA GLU A 233 12.86 -3.51 2.31
C GLU A 233 12.13 -2.37 3.03
N GLU A 234 11.70 -1.35 2.28
CA GLU A 234 10.94 -0.24 2.82
C GLU A 234 9.59 -0.71 3.38
N ASP A 235 8.89 -1.60 2.67
CA ASP A 235 7.61 -2.16 3.14
C ASP A 235 7.80 -3.02 4.39
N ALA A 236 8.86 -3.84 4.41
CA ALA A 236 9.19 -4.65 5.57
C ALA A 236 9.49 -3.77 6.81
N GLN A 237 10.31 -2.72 6.62
CA GLN A 237 10.66 -1.78 7.68
C GLN A 237 9.45 -1.00 8.17
N ALA A 238 8.60 -0.54 7.26
CA ALA A 238 7.33 0.13 7.57
C ALA A 238 6.35 -0.76 8.35
N ALA A 239 6.38 -2.08 8.11
CA ALA A 239 5.63 -3.06 8.87
C ALA A 239 6.27 -3.40 10.24
N GLY A 240 7.37 -2.74 10.62
CA GLY A 240 8.07 -2.96 11.89
C GLY A 240 9.03 -4.15 11.87
N PHE A 241 9.49 -4.60 10.70
CA PHE A 241 10.49 -5.65 10.58
C PHE A 241 11.87 -5.05 10.37
N ARG A 242 12.87 -5.59 11.07
CA ARG A 242 14.27 -5.25 10.81
C ARG A 242 14.95 -6.31 9.95
N ARG A 243 16.03 -5.94 9.27
CA ARG A 243 16.84 -6.89 8.53
C ARG A 243 17.44 -7.94 9.47
N ALA A 244 17.53 -9.18 9.01
CA ALA A 244 18.27 -10.22 9.73
C ALA A 244 19.74 -9.84 9.88
N TYR A 245 20.32 -9.98 11.08
CA TYR A 245 21.73 -9.63 11.32
C TYR A 245 22.70 -10.54 10.57
N ASN A 246 22.30 -11.77 10.30
CA ASN A 246 23.05 -12.70 9.45
C ASN A 246 22.83 -12.45 7.96
N CYS A 247 22.04 -11.45 7.57
CA CYS A 247 22.01 -10.95 6.21
C CYS A 247 23.18 -9.99 6.00
N ARG A 248 24.32 -10.56 5.62
CA ARG A 248 25.46 -9.78 5.12
C ARG A 248 25.28 -9.59 3.61
N PRO A 249 25.63 -8.43 3.05
CA PRO A 249 25.83 -8.32 1.62
C PRO A 249 26.81 -9.41 1.17
N PRO A 250 26.65 -10.02 -0.02
CA PRO A 250 27.68 -10.89 -0.56
C PRO A 250 29.01 -10.13 -0.51
N ALA A 251 30.07 -10.77 -0.03
CA ALA A 251 31.39 -10.16 -0.01
C ALA A 251 31.67 -9.68 -1.44
N LYS A 252 31.96 -8.38 -1.62
CA LYS A 252 32.44 -7.90 -2.92
C LYS A 252 33.67 -8.76 -3.24
N GLY A 253 33.56 -9.59 -4.28
CA GLY A 253 34.67 -10.38 -4.77
C GLY A 253 35.86 -9.45 -4.98
N LYS A 254 37.01 -9.83 -4.42
CA LYS A 254 38.29 -9.21 -4.76
C LYS A 254 38.67 -9.60 -6.18
#